data_AF-A0AAN8ESV1-F1
#
_entry.id   AF-A0AAN8ESV1-F1
#
_cell.length_a   1.000
_cell.length_b   1.000
_cell.length_c   1.000
_cell.angle_alpha   90.00
_cell.angle_beta   90.00
_cell.angle_gamma   90.00
#
_symmetry.space_group_name_H-M   'P 1'
#
loop_
_entity.id
_entity.type
_entity.pdbx_description
1 polymer ?
#
loop_
_entity_poly.entity_id
_entity_poly.type
_entity_poly.pdbx_seq_one_letter_code
_entity_poly.pdbx_strand_id
1 'polypeptide(L)'
;MTTAVAQSPGHDESDDSLYPIAVLIDELRNEDVHLRLNSIRKLSTIALALGVERTRNELIQFLTDTIYDEDEVLLILADQLGNFTPLVGGPDYVHCLLPPLENLATVEETVVRDKAVESLRKIADKHSTAALEEYFIPMLKRLAT
;
A
#
# COMPACT_ATOMS: atom_id res chain seq x y z
N MET A 1 -49.32 -31.16 17.47
CA MET A 1 -47.89 -31.51 17.52
C MET A 1 -47.38 -31.70 16.10
N THR A 2 -46.81 -30.66 15.48
CA THR A 2 -45.61 -30.79 14.62
C THR A 2 -45.08 -29.39 14.32
N THR A 3 -43.90 -29.11 14.86
CA THR A 3 -43.04 -27.96 14.58
C THR A 3 -42.34 -28.17 13.23
N ALA A 4 -42.30 -27.14 12.39
CA ALA A 4 -41.38 -27.06 11.27
C ALA A 4 -40.60 -25.74 11.37
N VAL A 5 -39.34 -25.87 11.76
CA VAL A 5 -38.27 -24.87 11.58
C VAL A 5 -37.82 -24.95 10.13
N ALA A 6 -37.75 -23.81 9.44
CA ALA A 6 -36.86 -23.61 8.28
C ALA A 6 -36.67 -22.08 8.11
N GLN A 7 -35.62 -21.51 8.70
CA GLN A 7 -34.29 -21.28 8.10
C GLN A 7 -34.23 -19.90 7.41
N SER A 8 -33.60 -18.96 8.12
CA SER A 8 -33.25 -17.63 7.63
C SER A 8 -32.27 -17.72 6.46
N PRO A 9 -32.42 -16.95 5.38
CA PRO A 9 -31.32 -16.72 4.47
C PRO A 9 -30.46 -15.57 5.04
N GLY A 10 -29.34 -15.93 5.66
CA GLY A 10 -28.22 -15.00 5.77
C GLY A 10 -27.64 -14.84 4.36
N HIS A 11 -27.97 -13.74 3.70
CA HIS A 11 -27.25 -13.34 2.49
C HIS A 11 -25.88 -12.83 2.93
N ASP A 12 -24.85 -13.62 2.62
CA ASP A 12 -23.46 -13.19 2.55
C ASP A 12 -23.33 -12.20 1.37
N GLU A 13 -23.63 -10.92 1.60
CA GLU A 13 -23.25 -9.82 0.69
C GLU A 13 -21.75 -9.45 0.83
N SER A 14 -21.02 -10.21 1.66
CA SER A 14 -19.61 -9.99 2.00
C SER A 14 -18.63 -10.47 0.93
N ASP A 15 -19.01 -11.45 0.09
CA ASP A 15 -18.05 -12.22 -0.73
C ASP A 15 -17.88 -11.68 -2.16
N ASP A 16 -18.92 -11.07 -2.73
CA ASP A 16 -18.91 -10.59 -4.13
C ASP A 16 -18.08 -9.30 -4.32
N SER A 17 -17.84 -8.55 -3.23
CA SER A 17 -16.96 -7.37 -3.24
C SER A 17 -15.47 -7.73 -3.09
N LEU A 18 -15.16 -8.95 -2.63
CA LEU A 18 -13.79 -9.44 -2.42
C LEU A 18 -13.16 -10.02 -3.68
N TYR A 19 -13.96 -10.57 -4.60
CA TYR A 19 -13.49 -11.22 -5.83
C TYR A 19 -12.72 -10.29 -6.79
N PRO A 20 -13.15 -9.04 -7.04
CA PRO A 20 -12.39 -8.10 -7.87
C PRO A 20 -11.04 -7.73 -7.24
N ILE A 21 -10.97 -7.70 -5.90
CA ILE A 21 -9.80 -7.30 -5.13
C ILE A 21 -8.74 -8.40 -5.12
N ALA A 22 -9.14 -9.66 -4.94
CA ALA A 22 -8.22 -10.80 -5.01
C ALA A 22 -7.54 -10.87 -6.38
N VAL A 23 -8.30 -10.65 -7.46
CA VAL A 23 -7.75 -10.59 -8.82
C VAL A 23 -6.75 -9.44 -8.98
N LEU A 24 -7.03 -8.25 -8.43
CA LEU A 24 -6.12 -7.11 -8.52
C LEU A 24 -4.81 -7.31 -7.72
N ILE A 25 -4.89 -8.00 -6.59
CA ILE A 25 -3.70 -8.39 -5.81
C ILE A 25 -2.91 -9.50 -6.52
N ASP A 26 -3.60 -10.47 -7.12
CA ASP A 26 -2.97 -11.51 -7.94
C ASP A 26 -2.32 -10.94 -9.21
N GLU A 27 -2.90 -9.89 -9.81
CA GLU A 27 -2.29 -9.15 -10.93
C GLU A 27 -0.99 -8.45 -10.51
N LEU A 28 -0.87 -7.96 -9.27
CA LEU A 28 0.39 -7.43 -8.75
C LEU A 28 1.45 -8.51 -8.54
N ARG A 29 1.06 -9.79 -8.42
CA ARG A 29 1.94 -10.96 -8.34
C ARG A 29 2.17 -11.64 -9.69
N ASN A 30 1.65 -11.06 -10.78
CA ASN A 30 1.74 -11.67 -12.10
C ASN A 30 3.21 -11.73 -12.55
N GLU A 31 3.60 -12.78 -13.29
CA GLU A 31 4.96 -12.89 -13.85
C GLU A 31 5.24 -11.84 -14.93
N ASP A 32 4.20 -11.33 -15.61
CA ASP A 32 4.29 -10.29 -16.62
C ASP A 32 4.47 -8.89 -16.00
N VAL A 33 5.62 -8.30 -16.27
CA VAL A 33 6.04 -6.96 -15.81
C VAL A 33 5.06 -5.89 -16.26
N HIS A 34 4.53 -5.97 -17.48
CA HIS A 34 3.61 -4.98 -18.00
C HIS A 34 2.25 -5.04 -17.29
N LEU A 35 1.81 -6.23 -16.87
CA LEU A 35 0.61 -6.37 -16.05
C LEU A 35 0.84 -5.79 -14.65
N ARG A 36 1.96 -6.11 -14.00
CA ARG A 36 2.31 -5.52 -12.70
C ARG A 36 2.36 -3.99 -12.76
N LEU A 37 3.02 -3.44 -13.78
CA LEU A 37 3.13 -1.99 -14.00
C LEU A 37 1.76 -1.34 -14.20
N ASN A 38 0.87 -1.97 -14.99
CA ASN A 38 -0.50 -1.48 -15.17
C ASN A 38 -1.30 -1.50 -13.87
N SER A 39 -1.11 -2.52 -13.03
CA SER A 39 -1.77 -2.63 -11.73
C SER A 39 -1.27 -1.59 -10.73
N ILE A 40 0.03 -1.30 -10.72
CA ILE A 40 0.60 -0.22 -9.88
C ILE A 40 0.11 1.15 -10.32
N ARG A 41 -0.08 1.41 -11.62
CA ARG A 41 -0.71 2.65 -12.08
C ARG A 41 -2.15 2.80 -11.60
N LYS A 42 -2.82 1.69 -11.27
CA LYS A 42 -4.17 1.64 -10.71
C LYS A 42 -4.18 1.49 -9.19
N LEU A 43 -3.03 1.54 -8.51
CA LEU A 43 -2.91 1.29 -7.07
C LEU A 43 -3.85 2.18 -6.24
N SER A 44 -4.01 3.45 -6.62
CA SER A 44 -4.95 4.35 -5.94
C SER A 44 -6.41 3.89 -6.03
N THR A 45 -6.82 3.41 -7.20
CA THR A 45 -8.17 2.86 -7.41
C THR A 45 -8.39 1.59 -6.61
N ILE A 46 -7.37 0.73 -6.56
CA ILE A 46 -7.37 -0.49 -5.75
C ILE A 46 -7.57 -0.12 -4.27
N ALA A 47 -6.74 0.79 -3.74
CA ALA A 47 -6.83 1.23 -2.34
C ALA A 47 -8.18 1.87 -1.99
N LEU A 48 -8.77 2.65 -2.91
CA LEU A 48 -10.13 3.19 -2.73
C LEU A 48 -11.18 2.07 -2.62
N ALA A 49 -11.07 1.02 -3.44
CA ALA A 49 -11.99 -0.11 -3.40
C ALA A 49 -11.80 -1.00 -2.16
N LEU A 50 -10.56 -1.18 -1.68
CA LEU A 50 -10.26 -1.93 -0.45
C LEU A 50 -10.71 -1.19 0.82
N GLY A 51 -10.70 0.13 0.77
CA GLY A 51 -10.85 0.98 1.95
C GLY A 51 -9.55 1.09 2.75
N VAL A 52 -9.53 2.03 3.68
CA VAL A 52 -8.32 2.45 4.40
C VAL A 52 -7.76 1.36 5.32
N GLU A 53 -8.62 0.51 5.90
CA GLU A 53 -8.18 -0.52 6.85
C GLU A 53 -7.41 -1.65 6.16
N ARG A 54 -8.00 -2.21 5.09
CA ARG A 54 -7.38 -3.27 4.31
C ARG A 54 -6.19 -2.77 3.51
N THR A 55 -6.24 -1.51 3.04
CA THR A 55 -5.08 -0.90 2.39
C THR A 55 -3.86 -0.94 3.31
N ARG A 56 -3.98 -0.55 4.59
CA ARG A 56 -2.85 -0.59 5.53
C ARG A 56 -2.39 -2.01 5.88
N ASN A 57 -3.34 -2.90 6.18
CA ASN A 57 -3.04 -4.21 6.75
C ASN A 57 -2.67 -5.26 5.69
N GLU A 58 -3.19 -5.13 4.47
CA GLU A 58 -2.97 -6.10 3.39
C GLU A 58 -2.13 -5.48 2.29
N LEU A 59 -2.59 -4.39 1.66
CA LEU A 59 -1.94 -3.84 0.46
C LEU A 59 -0.55 -3.26 0.77
N ILE A 60 -0.42 -2.45 1.81
CA ILE A 60 0.87 -1.85 2.20
C ILE A 60 1.84 -2.93 2.69
N GLN A 61 1.38 -3.91 3.46
CA GLN A 61 2.22 -5.05 3.86
C GLN A 61 2.71 -5.83 2.64
N PHE A 62 1.80 -6.14 1.70
CA PHE A 62 2.15 -6.82 0.46
C PHE A 62 3.17 -6.04 -0.38
N LEU A 63 2.97 -4.74 -0.54
CA LEU A 63 3.92 -3.87 -1.22
C LEU A 63 5.25 -3.82 -0.49
N THR A 64 5.27 -3.90 0.84
CA THR A 64 6.50 -3.87 1.63
C THR A 64 7.32 -5.16 1.50
N ASP A 65 6.66 -6.30 1.35
CA ASP A 65 7.30 -7.61 1.21
C ASP A 65 7.76 -7.89 -0.24
N THR A 66 7.15 -7.23 -1.23
CA THR A 66 7.34 -7.53 -2.66
C THR A 66 8.24 -6.51 -3.38
N ILE A 67 9.09 -5.77 -2.66
CA ILE A 67 9.89 -4.65 -3.22
C ILE A 67 11.17 -5.12 -3.96
N TYR A 68 11.11 -6.27 -4.62
CA TYR A 68 12.21 -6.81 -5.43
C TYR A 68 11.70 -7.02 -6.85
N ASP A 69 11.30 -5.92 -7.49
CA ASP A 69 10.73 -5.89 -8.84
C ASP A 69 11.61 -5.05 -9.78
N GLU A 70 11.22 -4.91 -11.04
CA GLU A 70 11.98 -4.13 -12.03
C GLU A 70 12.01 -2.63 -11.70
N ASP A 71 13.11 -1.96 -12.05
CA ASP A 71 13.35 -0.55 -11.70
C ASP A 71 12.22 0.39 -12.12
N GLU A 72 11.60 0.15 -13.29
CA GLU A 72 10.47 0.97 -13.78
C GLU A 72 9.22 0.81 -12.89
N VAL A 73 8.97 -0.42 -12.42
CA VAL A 73 7.87 -0.76 -11.51
C VAL A 73 8.09 -0.07 -10.16
N LEU A 74 9.31 -0.18 -9.62
CA LEU A 74 9.68 0.43 -8.34
C LEU A 74 9.61 1.96 -8.38
N LEU A 75 10.00 2.57 -9.50
CA LEU A 75 9.93 4.02 -9.69
C LEU A 75 8.49 4.55 -9.64
N ILE A 76 7.57 3.87 -10.33
CA ILE A 76 6.15 4.24 -10.32
C ILE A 76 5.56 3.99 -8.93
N LEU A 77 5.92 2.87 -8.29
CA LEU A 77 5.47 2.56 -6.94
C LEU A 77 5.88 3.65 -5.94
N ALA A 78 7.14 4.09 -5.99
CA ALA A 78 7.65 5.17 -5.14
C ALA A 78 6.82 6.44 -5.31
N ASP A 79 6.49 6.84 -6.55
CA ASP A 79 5.65 8.01 -6.82
C ASP A 79 4.22 7.87 -6.30
N GLN A 80 3.61 6.70 -6.50
CA GLN A 80 2.25 6.41 -6.04
C GLN A 80 2.15 6.49 -4.51
N LEU A 81 3.11 5.90 -3.79
CA LEU A 81 3.13 5.93 -2.33
C LEU A 81 3.21 7.35 -1.75
N GLY A 82 3.84 8.30 -2.47
CA GLY A 82 3.86 9.71 -2.08
C GLY A 82 2.47 10.38 -2.03
N ASN A 83 1.50 9.84 -2.78
CA ASN A 83 0.13 10.35 -2.86
C ASN A 83 -0.89 9.47 -2.09
N PHE A 84 -0.41 8.48 -1.33
CA PHE A 84 -1.27 7.49 -0.66
C PHE A 84 -1.84 7.93 0.69
N THR A 85 -1.43 9.09 1.22
CA THR A 85 -1.92 9.61 2.52
C THR A 85 -3.45 9.58 2.69
N PRO A 86 -4.29 10.07 1.75
CA PRO A 86 -5.74 9.99 1.91
C PRO A 86 -6.27 8.55 1.85
N LEU A 87 -5.55 7.65 1.16
CA LEU A 87 -5.96 6.26 0.93
C LEU A 87 -5.67 5.35 2.11
N VAL A 88 -4.78 5.75 3.02
CA VAL A 88 -4.49 5.04 4.28
C VAL A 88 -5.31 5.56 5.47
N GLY A 89 -6.20 6.52 5.25
CA GLY A 89 -7.02 7.11 6.32
C GLY A 89 -6.45 8.39 6.91
N GLY A 90 -5.57 9.08 6.18
CA GLY A 90 -5.12 10.42 6.52
C GLY A 90 -3.81 10.49 7.32
N PRO A 91 -3.52 11.65 7.91
CA PRO A 91 -2.22 11.95 8.54
C PRO A 91 -1.93 11.13 9.79
N ASP A 92 -2.95 10.57 10.46
CA ASP A 92 -2.74 9.69 11.62
C ASP A 92 -2.09 8.35 11.24
N TYR A 93 -2.30 7.90 9.99
CA TYR A 93 -1.86 6.59 9.49
C TYR A 93 -0.81 6.67 8.38
N VAL A 94 -0.31 7.87 8.10
CA VAL A 94 0.71 8.08 7.07
C VAL A 94 2.03 7.36 7.40
N HIS A 95 2.30 7.10 8.68
CA HIS A 95 3.47 6.36 9.14
C HIS A 95 3.54 4.92 8.58
N CYS A 96 2.39 4.33 8.22
CA CYS A 96 2.33 3.01 7.57
C CYS A 96 3.03 2.99 6.20
N LEU A 97 3.20 4.14 5.55
CA LEU A 97 3.87 4.27 4.24
C LEU A 97 5.41 4.36 4.37
N LEU A 98 5.93 4.53 5.58
CA LEU A 98 7.38 4.65 5.81
C LEU A 98 8.14 3.35 5.49
N PRO A 99 7.72 2.16 5.94
CA PRO A 99 8.42 0.91 5.64
C PRO A 99 8.64 0.64 4.13
N PRO A 100 7.62 0.71 3.25
CA PRO A 100 7.86 0.45 1.83
C PRO A 100 8.73 1.54 1.18
N LEU A 101 8.59 2.80 1.58
CA LEU A 101 9.43 3.89 1.08
C LEU A 101 10.88 3.83 1.58
N GLU A 102 11.09 3.39 2.82
CA GLU A 102 12.43 3.14 3.38
C GLU A 102 13.14 2.07 2.59
N ASN A 103 12.47 0.93 2.33
CA ASN A 103 13.03 -0.13 1.50
C ASN A 103 13.32 0.36 0.07
N LEU A 104 12.41 1.12 -0.56
CA LEU A 104 12.65 1.75 -1.87
C LEU A 104 13.82 2.75 -1.85
N ALA A 105 14.09 3.39 -0.71
CA ALA A 105 15.25 4.29 -0.56
C ALA A 105 16.58 3.54 -0.41
N THR A 106 16.55 2.22 -0.14
CA THR A 106 17.75 1.38 -0.01
C THR A 106 18.13 0.61 -1.27
N VAL A 107 17.33 0.69 -2.34
CA VAL A 107 17.59 -0.04 -3.60
C VAL A 107 18.84 0.47 -4.32
N GLU A 108 19.44 -0.37 -5.17
CA GLU A 108 20.67 -0.01 -5.90
C GLU A 108 20.45 1.09 -6.94
N GLU A 109 19.27 1.12 -7.57
CA GLU A 109 18.96 2.08 -8.62
C GLU A 109 18.78 3.50 -8.06
N THR A 110 19.69 4.38 -8.46
CA THR A 110 19.74 5.79 -8.08
C THR A 110 18.43 6.53 -8.33
N VAL A 111 17.80 6.31 -9.48
CA VAL A 111 16.59 7.04 -9.87
C VAL A 111 15.40 6.65 -8.99
N VAL A 112 15.31 5.37 -8.61
CA VAL A 112 14.28 4.87 -7.69
C VAL A 112 14.49 5.45 -6.29
N ARG A 113 15.73 5.48 -5.79
CA ARG A 113 16.05 6.09 -4.49
C ARG A 113 15.67 7.56 -4.43
N ASP A 114 16.07 8.34 -5.44
CA ASP A 114 15.74 9.77 -5.50
C ASP A 114 14.22 9.98 -5.47
N LYS A 115 13.48 9.11 -6.18
CA LYS A 115 12.02 9.15 -6.19
C LYS A 115 11.40 8.78 -4.85
N ALA A 116 11.93 7.76 -4.17
CA ALA A 116 11.51 7.38 -2.83
C ALA A 116 11.73 8.52 -1.83
N VAL A 117 12.86 9.21 -1.91
CA VAL A 117 13.16 10.39 -1.08
C VAL A 117 12.19 11.55 -1.38
N GLU A 118 11.86 11.80 -2.66
CA GLU A 118 10.85 12.80 -3.03
C GLU A 118 9.49 12.49 -2.38
N SER A 119 9.06 11.24 -2.42
CA SER A 119 7.82 10.77 -1.81
C SER A 119 7.87 10.82 -0.28
N LEU A 120 8.98 10.44 0.35
CA LEU A 120 9.20 10.58 1.80
C LEU A 120 9.04 12.03 2.25
N ARG A 121 9.56 12.99 1.48
CA ARG A 121 9.41 14.43 1.79
C ARG A 121 7.95 14.87 1.68
N LYS A 122 7.23 14.44 0.63
CA LYS A 122 5.79 14.75 0.47
C LYS A 122 4.96 14.24 1.64
N ILE A 123 5.21 13.03 2.11
CA ILE A 123 4.47 12.47 3.24
C ILE A 123 4.91 13.08 4.58
N ALA A 124 6.18 13.49 4.72
CA ALA A 124 6.67 14.16 5.93
C ALA A 124 5.89 15.45 6.23
N ASP A 125 5.55 16.22 5.19
CA ASP A 125 4.70 17.43 5.31
C ASP A 125 3.27 17.11 5.80
N LYS A 126 2.86 15.84 5.77
CA LYS A 126 1.55 15.38 6.27
C LYS A 126 1.61 14.81 7.67
N HIS A 127 2.80 14.56 8.22
CA HIS A 127 2.94 14.04 9.58
C HIS A 127 2.71 15.17 10.60
N SER A 128 2.15 14.79 11.75
CA SER A 128 2.22 15.65 12.94
C SER A 128 3.65 15.66 13.50
N THR A 129 4.00 16.70 14.27
CA THR A 129 5.32 16.80 14.90
C THR A 129 5.65 15.56 15.76
N ALA A 130 4.67 15.04 16.50
CA ALA A 130 4.84 13.84 17.31
C ALA A 130 5.14 12.60 16.43
N ALA A 131 4.40 12.41 15.33
CA ALA A 131 4.61 11.28 14.43
C ALA A 131 5.96 11.37 13.69
N LEU A 132 6.44 12.58 13.38
CA LEU A 132 7.79 12.77 12.83
C LEU A 132 8.85 12.29 13.82
N GLU A 133 8.75 12.67 15.09
CA GLU A 133 9.72 12.29 16.13
C GLU A 133 9.69 10.78 16.41
N GLU A 134 8.50 10.18 16.41
CA GLU A 134 8.30 8.77 16.78
C GLU A 134 8.66 7.81 15.64
N TYR A 135 8.35 8.14 14.38
CA TYR A 135 8.50 7.22 13.25
C TYR A 135 9.52 7.70 12.20
N PHE A 136 9.47 8.98 11.81
CA PHE A 136 10.27 9.51 10.71
C PHE A 136 11.74 9.68 11.08
N ILE A 137 12.04 10.26 12.25
CA ILE A 137 13.42 10.46 12.72
C ILE A 137 14.16 9.12 12.92
N PRO A 138 13.58 8.09 13.56
CA PRO A 138 14.23 6.78 13.66
C PRO A 138 14.53 6.15 12.31
N MET A 139 13.63 6.28 11.33
CA MET A 139 13.86 5.80 9.96
C MET A 139 15.05 6.50 9.31
N LEU A 140 15.14 7.83 9.39
CA LEU A 140 16.29 8.57 8.86
C LEU A 140 17.62 8.14 9.51
N LYS A 141 17.61 7.85 10.82
CA LYS A 141 18.81 7.35 11.51
C LYS A 141 19.25 5.97 11.01
N ARG A 142 18.29 5.08 10.68
CA ARG A 142 18.60 3.78 10.08
C ARG A 142 19.21 3.93 8.70
N LEU A 143 18.65 4.81 7.86
CA LEU A 143 19.18 5.07 6.51
C LEU A 143 20.54 5.76 6.49
N ALA A 144 20.88 6.50 7.55
CA ALA A 144 22.16 7.23 7.65
C ALA A 144 23.33 6.37 8.18
N THR A 145 23.10 5.10 8.52
CA THR A 145 24.10 4.17 9.06
C THR A 145 24.55 3.19 8.00
#